data_AF-A0A520KKE4-F1
#
_entry.id   AF-A0A520KKE4-F1
#
_cell.length_a   1.000
_cell.length_b   1.000
_cell.length_c   1.000
_cell.angle_alpha   90.00
_cell.angle_beta   90.00
_cell.angle_gamma   90.00
#
_symmetry.space_group_name_H-M   'P 1'
#
loop_
_entity.id
_entity.type
_entity.pdbx_description
1 polymer ?
#
loop_
_entity_poly.entity_id
_entity_poly.type
_entity_poly.pdbx_seq_one_letter_code
_entity_poly.pdbx_strand_id
1 'polypeptide(L)'
;MKCGITKYFALRALRNFEGGLREDAKRIIQQELERVGLIRKEESINGILHRMKEEGLVDPIYRLTDKGRALLEILPKRVSSLSIARANQRGKIVWVRTDIEEIE
;
A
#
# COMPACT_ATOMS: atom_id res chain seq x y z
N MET A 1 13.23 -4.52 7.07
CA MET A 1 12.71 -4.58 5.68
C MET A 1 12.06 -3.24 5.35
N LYS A 2 12.10 -2.72 4.11
CA LYS A 2 11.55 -1.39 3.76
C LYS A 2 10.36 -1.54 2.81
N CYS A 3 9.20 -0.95 3.14
CA CYS A 3 8.02 -0.93 2.27
C CYS A 3 7.69 0.51 1.87
N GLY A 4 7.50 0.80 0.58
CA GLY A 4 7.09 2.14 0.15
C GLY A 4 5.70 2.48 0.68
N ILE A 5 5.48 3.70 1.13
CA ILE A 5 4.20 4.13 1.75
C ILE A 5 2.98 3.87 0.86
N THR A 6 3.10 4.08 -0.45
CA THR A 6 2.00 3.79 -1.39
C THR A 6 1.70 2.29 -1.46
N LYS A 7 2.74 1.42 -1.43
CA LYS A 7 2.58 -0.04 -1.42
C LYS A 7 1.95 -0.51 -0.11
N TYR A 8 2.35 0.08 1.02
CA TYR A 8 1.74 -0.18 2.32
C TYR A 8 0.23 0.09 2.30
N PHE A 9 -0.20 1.27 1.84
CA PHE A 9 -1.62 1.59 1.78
C PHE A 9 -2.36 0.73 0.74
N ALA A 10 -1.72 0.33 -0.36
CA ALA A 10 -2.30 -0.62 -1.31
C ALA A 10 -2.54 -2.01 -0.68
N LEU A 11 -1.58 -2.54 0.07
CA LEU A 11 -1.74 -3.79 0.82
C LEU A 11 -2.89 -3.68 1.84
N ARG A 12 -2.92 -2.57 2.58
CA ARG A 12 -3.99 -2.29 3.55
C ARG A 12 -5.37 -2.22 2.90
N ALA A 13 -5.46 -1.59 1.73
CA ALA A 13 -6.71 -1.49 0.96
C ALA A 13 -7.25 -2.88 0.57
N LEU A 14 -6.35 -3.80 0.20
CA LEU A 14 -6.71 -5.15 -0.24
C LEU A 14 -6.88 -6.16 0.91
N ARG A 15 -6.76 -5.75 2.18
CA ARG A 15 -6.81 -6.66 3.35
C ARG A 15 -8.03 -7.56 3.37
N ASN A 16 -9.18 -6.99 3.03
CA ASN A 16 -10.48 -7.67 3.02
C ASN A 16 -11.01 -7.88 1.59
N PHE A 17 -10.18 -7.66 0.57
CA PHE A 17 -10.59 -7.86 -0.82
C PHE A 17 -10.52 -9.35 -1.17
N GLU A 18 -11.65 -9.93 -1.55
CA GLU A 18 -11.77 -11.37 -1.83
C GLU A 18 -11.25 -11.77 -3.22
N GLY A 19 -10.85 -10.78 -4.02
CA GLY A 19 -10.39 -10.96 -5.38
C GLY A 19 -11.44 -10.55 -6.40
N GLY A 20 -11.00 -10.26 -7.62
CA GLY A 20 -11.88 -9.79 -8.68
C GLY A 20 -11.11 -9.20 -9.85
N LEU A 21 -11.75 -8.24 -10.53
CA LEU A 21 -11.13 -7.57 -11.66
C LEU A 21 -10.07 -6.58 -11.19
N ARG A 22 -9.10 -6.32 -12.08
CA ARG A 22 -8.05 -5.33 -11.87
C ARG A 22 -8.62 -3.95 -11.51
N GLU A 23 -9.72 -3.56 -12.15
CA GLU A 23 -10.36 -2.26 -11.94
C GLU A 23 -10.98 -2.12 -10.56
N ASP A 24 -11.50 -3.21 -9.97
CA ASP A 24 -11.99 -3.21 -8.59
C ASP A 24 -10.84 -3.02 -7.60
N ALA A 25 -9.75 -3.76 -7.78
CA ALA A 25 -8.55 -3.59 -6.98
C ALA A 25 -7.99 -2.16 -7.08
N LYS A 26 -7.93 -1.59 -8.29
CA LYS A 26 -7.50 -0.19 -8.50
C LYS A 26 -8.40 0.79 -7.76
N ARG A 27 -9.72 0.64 -7.88
CA ARG A 27 -10.70 1.51 -7.24
C ARG A 27 -10.57 1.49 -5.72
N ILE A 28 -10.45 0.30 -5.12
CA ILE A 28 -10.29 0.15 -3.66
C ILE A 28 -8.96 0.77 -3.19
N ILE A 29 -7.88 0.57 -3.95
CA ILE A 29 -6.59 1.20 -3.64
C ILE A 29 -6.69 2.72 -3.75
N GLN A 30 -7.25 3.25 -4.85
CA GLN A 30 -7.42 4.69 -5.05
C GLN A 30 -8.20 5.32 -3.91
N GLN A 31 -9.32 4.72 -3.51
CA GLN A 31 -10.13 5.20 -2.38
C GLN A 31 -9.34 5.21 -1.07
N GLU A 32 -8.57 4.17 -0.77
CA GLU A 32 -7.74 4.14 0.44
C GLU A 32 -6.65 5.22 0.41
N LEU A 33 -6.03 5.44 -0.75
CA LEU A 33 -5.02 6.49 -0.92
C LEU A 33 -5.62 7.90 -0.74
N GLU A 34 -6.79 8.16 -1.33
CA GLU A 34 -7.52 9.43 -1.17
C GLU A 34 -7.95 9.64 0.28
N ARG A 35 -8.47 8.61 0.94
CA ARG A 35 -8.90 8.64 2.34
C ARG A 35 -7.79 9.07 3.29
N VAL A 36 -6.54 8.69 2.99
CA VAL A 36 -5.37 9.06 3.81
C VAL A 36 -4.65 10.29 3.28
N GLY A 37 -5.13 10.92 2.20
CA GLY A 37 -4.54 12.10 1.60
C GLY A 37 -3.27 11.85 0.78
N LEU A 38 -3.04 10.62 0.32
CA LEU A 38 -1.89 10.26 -0.52
C LEU A 38 -2.24 10.41 -2.01
N ILE A 39 -1.71 11.43 -2.67
CA ILE A 39 -2.11 11.78 -4.03
C ILE A 39 -1.27 11.00 -5.03
N ARG A 40 -1.91 10.13 -5.82
CA ARG A 40 -1.25 9.32 -6.85
C ARG A 40 -2.05 9.33 -8.14
N LYS A 41 -1.34 9.30 -9.27
CA LYS A 41 -1.93 9.07 -10.58
C LYS A 41 -2.28 7.60 -10.73
N GLU A 42 -3.28 7.31 -11.54
CA GLU A 42 -3.72 5.94 -11.85
C GLU A 42 -2.57 5.05 -12.38
N GLU A 43 -1.69 5.60 -13.22
CA GLU A 43 -0.50 4.90 -13.73
C GLU A 43 0.41 4.39 -12.60
N SER A 44 0.51 5.15 -11.51
CA SER A 44 1.29 4.76 -10.34
C SER A 44 0.65 3.58 -9.60
N ILE A 45 -0.67 3.51 -9.55
CA ILE A 45 -1.41 2.39 -8.95
C ILE A 45 -1.24 1.13 -9.79
N ASN A 46 -1.33 1.26 -11.12
CA ASN A 46 -1.07 0.17 -12.05
C ASN A 46 0.33 -0.43 -11.85
N GLY A 47 1.35 0.43 -11.75
CA GLY A 47 2.73 -0.02 -11.47
C GLY A 47 2.91 -0.62 -10.08
N ILE A 48 2.09 -0.24 -9.08
CA ILE A 48 2.12 -0.86 -7.75
C ILE A 48 1.47 -2.25 -7.78
N LEU A 49 0.30 -2.40 -8.38
CA LEU A 49 -0.37 -3.69 -8.53
C LEU A 49 0.49 -4.69 -9.29
N HIS A 50 1.13 -4.26 -10.38
CA HIS A 50 2.07 -5.09 -11.13
C HIS A 50 3.20 -5.61 -10.24
N ARG A 51 3.89 -4.70 -9.52
CA ARG A 51 4.97 -5.07 -8.60
C ARG A 51 4.50 -5.97 -7.46
N MET A 52 3.31 -5.73 -6.90
CA MET A 52 2.76 -6.59 -5.86
C MET A 52 2.53 -8.01 -6.36
N LYS A 53 2.12 -8.17 -7.63
CA LYS A 53 1.97 -9.47 -8.27
C LYS A 53 3.33 -10.14 -8.52
N GLU A 54 4.31 -9.41 -9.05
CA GLU A 54 5.68 -9.90 -9.24
C GLU A 54 6.35 -10.31 -7.93
N GLU A 55 6.13 -9.55 -6.86
CA GLU A 55 6.63 -9.85 -5.52
C GLU A 55 5.87 -11.01 -4.84
N GLY A 56 4.78 -11.52 -5.44
CA GLY A 56 3.95 -12.59 -4.90
C GLY A 56 3.12 -12.17 -3.68
N LEU A 57 2.83 -10.87 -3.52
CA LEU A 57 2.01 -10.32 -2.43
C LEU A 57 0.51 -10.41 -2.73
N VAL A 58 0.16 -10.46 -4.02
CA VAL A 58 -1.21 -10.70 -4.50
C VAL A 58 -1.23 -11.83 -5.51
N ASP A 59 -2.34 -12.56 -5.54
CA ASP A 59 -2.61 -13.62 -6.52
C ASP A 59 -3.13 -13.04 -7.86
N PRO A 60 -3.37 -13.86 -8.90
CA PRO A 60 -3.83 -13.37 -10.19
C PRO A 60 -5.18 -12.64 -10.18
N ILE A 61 -6.01 -12.84 -9.15
CA ILE A 61 -7.29 -12.13 -8.94
C ILE A 61 -7.14 -10.97 -7.96
N TYR A 62 -5.91 -10.54 -7.66
CA TYR A 62 -5.56 -9.40 -6.82
C TYR A 62 -5.94 -9.54 -5.33
N ARG A 63 -6.19 -10.75 -4.86
CA ARG A 63 -6.36 -11.04 -3.43
C ARG A 63 -4.99 -11.17 -2.76
N LEU A 64 -4.87 -10.73 -1.51
CA LEU A 64 -3.63 -10.90 -0.75
C LEU A 64 -3.29 -12.39 -0.55
N THR A 65 -2.05 -12.74 -0.89
CA THR A 65 -1.45 -14.04 -0.53
C THR A 65 -1.04 -14.06 0.94
N ASP A 66 -0.66 -15.22 1.45
CA ASP A 66 -0.12 -15.34 2.82
C ASP A 66 1.12 -14.45 3.01
N LYS A 67 1.97 -14.35 1.99
CA LYS A 67 3.12 -13.43 1.97
C LYS A 67 2.69 -11.97 2.07
N GLY A 68 1.65 -11.59 1.34
CA GLY A 68 1.07 -10.24 1.40
C GLY A 68 0.48 -9.90 2.77
N ARG A 69 -0.21 -10.85 3.39
CA ARG A 69 -0.79 -10.72 4.75
C ARG A 69 0.29 -10.62 5.81
N ALA A 70 1.27 -11.53 5.80
CA ALA A 70 2.40 -11.51 6.73
C ALA A 70 3.20 -10.19 6.64
N LEU A 71 3.41 -9.67 5.42
CA LEU A 71 4.02 -8.36 5.23
C LEU A 71 3.17 -7.24 5.83
N LEU A 72 1.84 -7.28 5.69
CA LEU A 72 0.96 -6.27 6.26
C LEU A 72 0.96 -6.30 7.80
N GLU A 73 1.07 -7.49 8.40
CA GLU A 73 1.07 -7.67 9.87
C GLU A 73 2.31 -7.09 10.55
N ILE A 74 3.47 -7.16 9.91
CA ILE A 74 4.72 -6.59 10.44
C ILE A 74 4.86 -5.08 10.18
N LEU A 75 4.02 -4.50 9.32
CA LEU A 75 4.01 -3.07 9.03
C LEU A 75 3.27 -2.30 10.14
N PRO A 76 3.65 -1.04 10.41
CA PRO A 76 3.05 -0.27 11.48
C PRO A 76 1.56 -0.04 11.26
N LYS A 77 0.77 -0.14 12.33
CA LYS A 77 -0.69 0.06 12.30
C LYS A 77 -1.09 1.49 11.94
N ARG A 78 -0.21 2.46 12.19
CA ARG A 78 -0.42 3.89 11.92
C ARG A 78 0.78 4.47 11.20
N VAL A 79 0.51 5.40 10.29
CA VAL A 79 1.53 6.18 9.60
C VAL A 79 1.23 7.65 9.84
N SER A 80 2.23 8.43 10.26
CA SER A 80 2.03 9.83 10.63
C SER A 80 1.62 10.69 9.42
N SER A 81 0.80 11.71 9.67
CA SER A 81 0.42 12.71 8.66
C SER A 81 1.64 13.40 8.04
N LEU A 82 2.70 13.60 8.82
CA LEU A 82 3.98 14.13 8.31
C LEU A 82 4.63 13.21 7.27
N SER A 83 4.57 11.88 7.48
CA SER A 83 5.09 10.90 6.51
C SER A 83 4.28 10.92 5.21
N ILE A 84 2.97 11.07 5.30
CA ILE A 84 2.07 11.23 4.15
C ILE A 84 2.38 12.53 3.41
N ALA A 85 2.49 13.66 4.13
CA ALA A 85 2.85 14.95 3.55
C ALA A 85 4.20 14.90 2.83
N ARG A 86 5.21 14.26 3.44
CA ARG A 86 6.52 14.02 2.80
C ARG A 86 6.39 13.15 1.55
N ALA A 87 5.48 12.18 1.53
CA ALA A 87 5.26 11.29 0.38
C ALA A 87 4.55 11.96 -0.80
N ASN A 88 3.86 13.07 -0.57
CA ASN A 88 3.25 13.89 -1.61
C ASN A 88 4.26 14.89 -2.22
N GLN A 89 5.39 15.16 -1.57
CA GLN A 89 6.42 16.03 -2.10
C GLN A 89 7.16 15.35 -3.27
N ARG A 90 7.31 16.08 -4.38
CA ARG A 90 7.98 15.60 -5.59
C ARG A 90 9.39 15.08 -5.29
N GLY A 91 9.75 13.92 -5.85
CA GLY A 91 11.09 13.33 -5.74
C GLY A 91 11.40 12.61 -4.42
N LYS A 92 10.48 12.54 -3.46
CA LYS A 92 10.71 11.87 -2.17
C LYS A 92 10.11 10.47 -2.13
N ILE A 93 10.97 9.45 -1.98
CA ILE A 93 10.52 8.11 -1.63
C ILE A 93 10.42 8.01 -0.12
N VAL A 94 9.19 7.89 0.40
CA VAL A 94 8.93 7.65 1.81
C VAL A 94 8.73 6.16 2.04
N TRP A 95 9.59 5.61 2.90
CA TRP A 95 9.54 4.22 3.33
C TRP A 95 8.82 4.15 4.67
N VAL A 96 7.86 3.24 4.76
CA VAL A 96 7.32 2.78 6.03
C VAL A 96 8.33 1.77 6.56
N ARG A 97 9.01 2.13 7.65
CA ARG A 97 9.87 1.21 8.38
C ARG A 97 9.04 0.50 9.44
N THR A 98 9.42 -0.75 9.69
CA THR A 98 8.90 -1.60 10.77
C THR A 98 9.49 -1.25 12.14
N ASP A 99 10.33 -0.20 12.20
CA ASP A 99 10.88 0.31 13.45
C ASP A 99 9.70 1.03 14.14
N ILE A 100 9.11 0.34 15.10
CA ILE A 100 7.98 0.78 15.91
C ILE A 100 8.42 2.07 16.62
N GLU A 101 8.02 3.24 16.12
CA GLU A 101 7.88 4.40 17.00
C GLU A 101 6.58 4.16 17.79
N GLU A 102 6.72 3.58 18.98
CA GLU A 102 5.76 3.74 20.05
C GLU A 102 5.62 5.26 20.26
N ILE A 103 4.40 5.76 20.02
CA ILE A 103 4.01 7.09 20.46
C ILE A 103 3.47 6.88 21.88
N GLU A 104 4.25 7.29 22.89
CA GLU A 104 3.71 7.63 24.22
C GLU A 104 2.75 8.83 24.12
#